data_AF-A0A2N3DVT4-F1
#
_entry.id   AF-A0A2N3DVT4-F1
#
_cell.length_a   1.000
_cell.length_b   1.000
_cell.length_c   1.000
_cell.angle_alpha   90.00
_cell.angle_beta   90.00
_cell.angle_gamma   90.00
#
_symmetry.space_group_name_H-M   'P 1'
#
loop_
_entity.id
_entity.type
_entity.pdbx_description
1 polymer ?
#
loop_
_entity_poly.entity_id
_entity_poly.type
_entity_poly.pdbx_seq_one_letter_code
_entity_poly.pdbx_strand_id
1 'polypeptide(L)'
;MPAQGYGGFLVAVLFAFTPAAAQDRLPPAPYAYQQLNDPAKEAQAKALMDTLRCLVCQGQSIADSDAPLAGDMRHEVRAKIAAGESPDAIRAWLDRRLVRLRTFPARRRR
;
A
#
# COMPACT_ATOMS: atom_id res chain seq x y z
N MET A 1 -24.45 34.98 -45.29
CA MET A 1 -24.81 35.56 -43.97
C MET A 1 -25.21 34.40 -43.05
N PRO A 2 -24.67 34.21 -41.83
CA PRO A 2 -23.44 34.72 -41.22
C PRO A 2 -22.35 33.63 -41.10
N ALA A 3 -21.09 34.05 -41.29
CA ALA A 3 -19.89 33.30 -40.93
C ALA A 3 -19.62 33.52 -39.43
N GLN A 4 -19.58 32.45 -38.65
CA GLN A 4 -19.20 32.50 -37.23
C GLN A 4 -17.69 32.29 -37.14
N GLY A 5 -16.97 33.39 -36.98
CA GLY A 5 -15.55 33.41 -36.69
C GLY A 5 -15.29 32.95 -35.26
N TYR A 6 -14.75 31.74 -35.12
CA TYR A 6 -14.03 31.37 -33.92
C TYR A 6 -12.60 31.88 -34.07
N GLY A 7 -12.47 33.19 -33.82
CA GLY A 7 -11.20 33.86 -33.71
C GLY A 7 -10.45 33.36 -32.48
N GLY A 8 -9.17 33.07 -32.69
CA GLY A 8 -8.13 33.44 -31.73
C GLY A 8 -8.07 32.58 -30.48
N PHE A 9 -7.36 31.45 -30.59
CA PHE A 9 -6.04 31.37 -29.97
C PHE A 9 -5.88 32.09 -28.62
N LEU A 10 -6.65 31.69 -27.61
CA LEU A 10 -6.29 31.88 -26.21
C LEU A 10 -6.16 30.51 -25.57
N VAL A 11 -5.12 29.80 -26.02
CA VAL A 11 -4.46 28.74 -25.24
C VAL A 11 -3.88 29.42 -24.00
N ALA A 12 -4.74 29.69 -23.02
CA ALA A 12 -4.35 30.24 -21.75
C ALA A 12 -3.55 29.18 -20.99
N VAL A 13 -2.25 29.39 -21.01
CA VAL A 13 -1.21 28.73 -20.21
C VAL A 13 -1.66 28.65 -18.74
N LEU A 14 -2.24 27.53 -18.34
CA LEU A 14 -2.57 27.19 -16.95
C LEU A 14 -1.94 25.84 -16.54
N PHE A 15 -0.73 25.57 -17.03
CA PHE A 15 0.05 24.36 -16.71
C PHE A 15 1.24 24.64 -15.76
N ALA A 16 1.16 25.66 -14.89
CA ALA A 16 2.27 26.09 -14.04
C ALA A 16 2.08 25.80 -12.53
N PHE A 17 1.24 24.82 -12.16
CA PHE A 17 1.24 24.27 -10.80
C PHE A 17 1.56 22.78 -10.85
N THR A 18 2.79 22.47 -11.22
CA THR A 18 3.38 21.14 -11.02
C THR A 18 4.19 21.14 -9.72
N PRO A 19 3.61 20.70 -8.57
CA PRO A 19 4.44 20.26 -7.46
C PRO A 19 5.09 18.94 -7.88
N ALA A 20 6.17 19.00 -8.65
CA ALA A 20 6.87 17.84 -9.20
C ALA A 20 7.89 17.21 -8.22
N ALA A 21 7.97 17.69 -6.98
CA ALA A 21 9.01 17.29 -6.03
C ALA A 21 8.42 16.88 -4.67
N ALA A 22 7.61 15.83 -4.64
CA ALA A 22 7.29 15.10 -3.41
C ALA A 22 6.80 13.68 -3.73
N GLN A 23 7.52 12.95 -4.59
CA GLN A 23 7.32 11.51 -4.73
C GLN A 23 8.42 10.84 -3.92
N ASP A 24 8.18 10.70 -2.62
CA ASP A 24 9.01 9.94 -1.69
C ASP A 24 8.89 8.45 -2.06
N ARG A 25 9.53 8.06 -3.17
CA ARG A 25 9.52 6.68 -3.67
C ARG A 25 10.59 5.89 -2.93
N LEU A 26 10.31 5.58 -1.67
CA LEU A 26 11.05 4.52 -0.99
C LEU A 26 10.84 3.21 -1.76
N PRO A 27 11.89 2.41 -2.02
CA PRO A 27 11.70 1.10 -2.62
C PRO A 27 10.74 0.27 -1.75
N PRO A 28 9.89 -0.57 -2.36
CA PRO A 28 9.01 -1.43 -1.60
C PRO A 28 9.83 -2.31 -0.66
N ALA A 29 9.25 -2.65 0.49
CA ALA A 29 9.92 -3.51 1.46
C ALA A 29 10.32 -4.85 0.81
N PRO A 30 11.46 -5.47 1.20
CA PRO A 30 12.05 -6.61 0.47
C PRO A 30 11.06 -7.75 0.21
N TYR A 31 10.23 -8.06 1.21
CA TYR A 31 9.25 -9.15 1.14
C TYR A 31 7.85 -8.70 0.69
N ALA A 32 7.71 -7.51 0.11
CA ALA A 32 6.43 -7.06 -0.45
C ALA A 32 6.02 -7.92 -1.66
N TYR A 33 6.98 -8.26 -2.52
CA TYR A 33 6.77 -9.07 -3.73
C TYR A 33 7.74 -10.25 -3.84
N GLN A 34 8.69 -10.36 -2.93
CA GLN A 34 9.62 -11.49 -2.86
C GLN A 34 9.11 -12.54 -1.87
N GLN A 35 9.11 -13.80 -2.30
CA GLN A 35 8.78 -14.94 -1.47
C GLN A 35 9.94 -15.33 -0.54
N LEU A 36 9.62 -16.05 0.53
CA LEU A 36 10.64 -16.67 1.36
C LEU A 36 11.33 -17.83 0.62
N ASN A 37 12.61 -18.02 0.90
CA ASN A 37 13.39 -19.12 0.31
C ASN A 37 12.92 -20.51 0.79
N ASP A 38 12.35 -20.57 2.00
CA ASP A 38 11.77 -21.79 2.55
C ASP A 38 10.31 -21.91 2.08
N PRO A 39 9.98 -22.91 1.24
CA PRO A 39 8.64 -23.04 0.67
C PRO A 39 7.57 -23.38 1.71
N ALA A 40 7.93 -24.07 2.80
CA ALA A 40 6.98 -24.38 3.87
C ALA A 40 6.58 -23.10 4.61
N LYS A 41 7.57 -22.23 4.88
CA LYS A 41 7.32 -20.91 5.48
C LYS A 41 6.55 -20.00 4.54
N GLU A 42 6.85 -19.97 3.24
CA GLU A 42 6.08 -19.17 2.28
C GLU A 42 4.62 -19.65 2.20
N ALA A 43 4.38 -20.96 2.19
CA ALA A 43 3.02 -21.51 2.19
C ALA A 43 2.24 -21.08 3.45
N GLN A 44 2.88 -21.13 4.62
CA GLN A 44 2.28 -20.66 5.87
C GLN A 44 2.00 -19.15 5.85
N ALA A 45 2.94 -18.35 5.33
CA ALA A 45 2.78 -16.91 5.17
C ALA A 45 1.62 -16.58 4.23
N LYS A 46 1.54 -17.25 3.07
CA LYS A 46 0.45 -17.06 2.09
C LYS A 46 -0.90 -17.44 2.68
N ALA A 47 -1.00 -18.59 3.36
CA ALA A 47 -2.24 -19.01 4.02
C ALA A 47 -2.72 -17.96 5.04
N LEU A 48 -1.82 -17.35 5.81
CA LEU A 48 -2.19 -16.25 6.69
C LEU A 48 -2.63 -15.00 5.91
N MET A 49 -1.89 -14.59 4.88
CA MET A 49 -2.23 -13.43 4.05
C MET A 49 -3.60 -13.55 3.39
N ASP A 50 -3.97 -14.74 2.93
CA ASP A 50 -5.29 -15.02 2.34
C ASP A 50 -6.42 -14.81 3.37
N THR A 51 -6.15 -14.85 4.68
CA THR A 51 -7.17 -14.54 5.71
C THR A 51 -7.25 -13.06 6.07
N LEU A 52 -6.19 -12.28 5.81
CA LEU A 52 -6.09 -10.89 6.25
C LEU A 52 -6.70 -9.96 5.21
N ARG A 53 -7.46 -8.96 5.68
CA ARG A 53 -8.22 -8.03 4.83
C ARG A 53 -7.59 -6.64 4.81
N CYS A 54 -7.38 -6.09 3.62
CA CYS A 54 -6.88 -4.73 3.46
C CYS A 54 -8.01 -3.71 3.67
N LEU A 55 -7.87 -2.87 4.71
CA LEU A 55 -8.85 -1.85 5.09
C LEU A 55 -8.97 -0.70 4.08
N VAL A 56 -7.93 -0.47 3.28
CA VAL A 56 -7.92 0.60 2.26
C VAL A 56 -8.22 0.07 0.85
N CYS A 57 -8.41 -1.24 0.70
CA CYS A 57 -8.53 -1.93 -0.59
C CYS A 57 -9.88 -2.64 -0.74
N GLN A 58 -10.98 -2.05 -0.27
CA GLN A 58 -12.33 -2.64 -0.36
C GLN A 58 -12.45 -4.05 0.26
N GLY A 59 -11.64 -4.36 1.29
CA GLY A 59 -11.67 -5.68 1.93
C GLY A 59 -11.09 -6.82 1.10
N GLN A 60 -10.32 -6.52 0.05
CA GLN A 60 -9.51 -7.52 -0.64
C GLN A 60 -8.52 -8.20 0.31
N SER A 61 -8.07 -9.40 -0.03
CA SER A 61 -7.01 -10.07 0.72
C SER A 61 -5.72 -9.27 0.59
N ILE A 62 -4.84 -9.32 1.58
CA ILE A 62 -3.51 -8.70 1.43
C ILE A 62 -2.62 -9.50 0.47
N ALA A 63 -2.97 -10.75 0.18
CA ALA A 63 -2.28 -11.57 -0.82
C ALA A 63 -2.56 -11.07 -2.24
N ASP A 64 -3.79 -10.64 -2.52
CA ASP A 64 -4.27 -10.29 -3.88
C ASP A 64 -4.26 -8.79 -4.16
N SER A 65 -4.11 -7.94 -3.14
CA SER A 65 -4.18 -6.49 -3.33
C SER A 65 -2.84 -5.87 -3.75
N ASP A 66 -2.87 -5.04 -4.79
CA ASP A 66 -1.71 -4.27 -5.28
C ASP A 66 -1.48 -2.94 -4.54
N ALA A 67 -2.27 -2.62 -3.52
CA ALA A 67 -2.09 -1.39 -2.79
C ALA A 67 -0.74 -1.36 -2.05
N PRO A 68 -0.07 -0.20 -1.95
CA PRO A 68 1.19 -0.08 -1.21
C PRO A 68 1.11 -0.62 0.23
N LEU A 69 0.00 -0.34 0.93
CA LEU A 69 -0.22 -0.86 2.29
C LEU A 69 -0.24 -2.39 2.34
N ALA A 70 -0.82 -3.05 1.33
CA ALA A 70 -0.83 -4.51 1.28
C ALA A 70 0.60 -5.06 1.09
N GLY A 71 1.43 -4.37 0.30
CA GLY A 71 2.87 -4.68 0.17
C GLY A 71 3.61 -4.65 1.52
N ASP A 72 3.40 -3.59 2.31
CA ASP A 72 4.00 -3.48 3.64
C ASP A 72 3.50 -4.60 4.58
N MET A 73 2.20 -4.90 4.54
CA MET A 73 1.62 -5.98 5.36
C MET A 73 2.16 -7.36 4.97
N ARG A 74 2.34 -7.64 3.67
CA ARG A 74 2.96 -8.88 3.20
C ARG A 74 4.40 -9.00 3.69
N HIS A 75 5.14 -7.89 3.67
CA HIS A 75 6.49 -7.87 4.19
C HIS A 75 6.54 -8.23 5.68
N GLU A 76 5.69 -7.61 6.51
CA GLU A 76 5.63 -7.90 7.94
C GLU A 76 5.26 -9.36 8.22
N VAL A 77 4.28 -9.92 7.51
CA VAL A 77 3.91 -11.33 7.67
C VAL A 77 5.09 -12.25 7.33
N ARG A 78 5.74 -12.06 6.18
CA ARG A 78 6.89 -12.89 5.78
C ARG A 78 8.06 -12.74 6.73
N ALA A 79 8.40 -11.52 7.14
CA ALA A 79 9.51 -11.27 8.07
C ALA A 79 9.31 -12.01 9.40
N LYS A 80 8.08 -12.02 9.91
CA LYS A 80 7.74 -12.68 11.19
C LYS A 80 7.68 -14.19 11.08
N ILE A 81 7.13 -14.73 10.00
CA ILE A 81 7.19 -16.18 9.72
C ILE A 81 8.65 -16.63 9.53
N ALA A 82 9.47 -15.83 8.85
CA ALA A 82 10.90 -16.11 8.71
C ALA A 82 11.59 -16.19 10.07
N ALA A 83 11.24 -15.29 11.00
CA ALA A 83 11.69 -15.25 12.39
C ALA A 83 11.11 -16.37 13.28
N GLY A 84 10.18 -17.18 12.78
CA GLY A 84 9.61 -18.32 13.51
C GLY A 84 8.41 -17.98 14.40
N GLU A 85 7.79 -16.80 14.23
CA GLU A 85 6.54 -16.47 14.92
C GLU A 85 5.36 -17.30 14.37
N SER A 86 4.41 -17.66 15.23
CA SER A 86 3.22 -18.40 14.81
C SER A 86 2.20 -17.49 14.09
N PRO A 87 1.40 -18.02 13.16
CA PRO A 87 0.39 -17.23 12.45
C PRO A 87 -0.58 -16.47 13.36
N ASP A 88 -0.96 -17.07 14.50
CA ASP A 88 -1.86 -16.43 15.47
C ASP A 88 -1.19 -15.27 16.23
N ALA A 89 0.10 -15.42 16.57
CA ALA A 89 0.87 -14.33 17.17
C ALA A 89 1.00 -13.14 16.20
N ILE A 90 1.23 -13.43 14.91
CA ILE A 90 1.32 -12.43 13.84
C ILE A 90 -0.02 -11.72 13.66
N ARG A 91 -1.14 -12.46 13.63
CA ARG A 91 -2.49 -11.88 13.55
C ARG A 91 -2.74 -10.93 14.71
N ALA A 92 -2.48 -11.39 15.94
CA ALA A 92 -2.64 -10.56 17.12
C ALA A 92 -1.74 -9.30 17.10
N TRP A 93 -0.54 -9.41 16.55
CA TRP A 93 0.36 -8.26 16.35
C TRP A 93 -0.20 -7.26 15.33
N LEU A 94 -0.70 -7.74 14.19
CA LEU A 94 -1.30 -6.91 13.14
C LEU A 94 -2.56 -6.19 13.65
N ASP A 95 -3.41 -6.87 14.41
CA ASP A 95 -4.60 -6.25 15.00
C ASP A 95 -4.24 -5.07 15.90
N ARG A 96 -3.24 -5.25 16.78
CA ARG A 96 -2.74 -4.14 17.63
C ARG A 96 -2.17 -2.99 16.79
N ARG A 97 -1.45 -3.30 15.71
CA ARG A 97 -0.86 -2.30 14.79
C ARG A 97 -1.95 -1.52 14.05
N LEU A 98 -2.96 -2.20 13.52
CA LEU A 98 -4.04 -1.60 12.73
C LEU A 98 -4.98 -0.78 13.63
N VAL A 99 -5.27 -1.23 14.86
CA VAL A 99 -6.00 -0.43 15.85
C VAL A 99 -5.27 0.88 16.16
N ARG A 100 -3.93 0.86 16.26
CA ARG A 100 -3.13 2.08 16.42
C ARG A 100 -3.21 3.02 15.21
N LEU A 101 -3.21 2.49 13.98
CA LEU A 101 -3.36 3.31 12.78
C LEU A 101 -4.76 3.96 12.68
N ARG A 102 -5.81 3.31 13.21
CA ARG A 102 -7.17 3.90 13.28
C ARG A 102 -7.33 4.98 14.34
N THR A 103 -6.47 4.99 15.37
CA THR A 103 -6.63 5.86 16.56
C THR A 103 -5.65 7.04 16.60
N PHE A 104 -4.72 7.13 15.65
CA PHE A 104 -3.85 8.31 15.50
C PHE A 104 -4.33 9.19 14.34
N PRO A 105 -4.86 10.41 14.58
CA PRO A 105 -4.76 11.44 13.57
C PRO A 105 -3.28 11.69 13.37
N ALA A 106 -2.80 11.51 12.13
CA ALA A 106 -1.46 11.87 11.73
C ALA A 106 -1.17 13.27 12.30
N ARG A 107 -0.32 13.33 13.32
CA ARG A 107 0.10 14.60 13.92
C ARG A 107 0.82 15.31 12.79
N ARG A 108 0.17 16.32 12.19
CA ARG A 108 0.74 17.22 11.18
C ARG A 108 2.12 17.61 11.70
N ARG A 109 3.16 17.10 11.05
CA ARG A 109 4.50 17.65 11.21
C ARG A 109 4.40 19.09 10.71
N ARG A 110 4.35 20.03 11.64
CA ARG A 110 4.73 21.42 11.37
C ARG A 110 6.22 21.44 11.03
#